data_AF-A0A945L2A9-F1
#
_entry.id   AF-A0A945L2A9-F1
#
_cell.length_a   1.000
_cell.length_b   1.000
_cell.length_c   1.000
_cell.angle_alpha   90.00
_cell.angle_beta   90.00
_cell.angle_gamma   90.00
#
_symmetry.space_group_name_H-M   'P 1'
#
loop_
_entity.id
_entity.type
_entity.pdbx_description
1 polymer ?
#
loop_
_entity_poly.entity_id
_entity_poly.type
_entity_poly.pdbx_seq_one_letter_code
_entity_poly.pdbx_strand_id
1 'polypeptide(L)'
;MEPIAGAVLVENAGDVASILYDLAAERLEKEEIEQFLTTAGPVLDWAEGNVDRWLEADASDRPLEVIRSFAIWESVELTASEFVATLAKLLFLYEYLQKPEQLKGLKSEIKQMEAVLAENRLSPFVLEMAQKEIAEKQRLVALLKGNVPRNVKLYKAEQGRIDFALDRFEGIGR
;
A
#
# COMPACT_ATOMS: atom_id res chain seq x y z
N MET A 1 8.91 -5.15 21.43
CA MET A 1 7.75 -5.21 20.51
C MET A 1 8.11 -6.14 19.38
N GLU A 2 7.16 -6.91 18.88
CA GLU A 2 7.33 -7.52 17.55
C GLU A 2 7.30 -6.40 16.50
N PRO A 3 8.13 -6.48 15.45
CA PRO A 3 8.15 -5.47 14.39
C PRO A 3 6.80 -5.44 13.65
N ILE A 4 6.39 -4.24 13.20
CA ILE A 4 5.15 -4.04 12.41
C ILE A 4 5.14 -4.99 11.22
N ALA A 5 4.01 -5.67 11.01
CA ALA A 5 3.88 -6.64 9.91
C ALA A 5 4.13 -5.94 8.56
N GLY A 6 5.03 -6.50 7.74
CA GLY A 6 5.42 -5.92 6.45
C GLY A 6 6.61 -4.95 6.49
N ALA A 7 7.11 -4.55 7.67
CA ALA A 7 8.30 -3.67 7.75
C ALA A 7 9.53 -4.26 7.05
N VAL A 8 9.73 -5.58 7.17
CA VAL A 8 10.83 -6.31 6.49
C VAL A 8 10.67 -6.28 4.96
N LEU A 9 9.44 -6.26 4.43
CA LEU A 9 9.22 -6.13 2.99
C LEU A 9 9.69 -4.76 2.50
N VAL A 10 9.36 -3.69 3.24
CA VAL A 10 9.80 -2.32 2.94
C VAL A 10 11.32 -2.20 2.99
N GLU A 11 11.95 -2.81 4.00
CA GLU A 11 13.42 -2.77 4.18
C GLU A 11 14.16 -3.29 2.94
N ASN A 12 13.65 -4.37 2.35
CA ASN A 12 14.27 -5.05 1.22
C ASN A 12 13.82 -4.50 -0.16
N ALA A 13 12.81 -3.64 -0.20
CA ALA A 13 12.27 -3.09 -1.43
C ALA A 13 12.96 -1.77 -1.84
N GLY A 14 12.98 -1.53 -3.15
CA GLY A 14 13.38 -0.23 -3.73
C GLY A 14 12.25 0.79 -3.71
N ASP A 15 11.02 0.34 -4.00
CA ASP A 15 9.81 1.15 -4.10
C ASP A 15 8.58 0.45 -3.50
N VAL A 16 7.58 1.23 -3.07
CA VAL A 16 6.34 0.71 -2.46
C VAL A 16 5.46 0.00 -3.49
N ALA A 17 5.42 0.48 -4.74
CA ALA A 17 4.50 -0.03 -5.76
C ALA A 17 4.75 -1.52 -6.05
N SER A 18 6.01 -1.96 -6.02
CA SER A 18 6.44 -3.34 -6.22
C SER A 18 5.95 -4.31 -5.12
N ILE A 19 5.69 -3.81 -3.91
CA ILE A 19 5.32 -4.63 -2.74
C ILE A 19 3.94 -4.27 -2.15
N LEU A 20 3.20 -3.35 -2.78
CA LEU A 20 1.96 -2.79 -2.22
C LEU A 20 0.91 -3.87 -1.90
N TYR A 21 0.73 -4.85 -2.78
CA TYR A 21 -0.24 -5.92 -2.55
C TYR A 21 0.21 -6.88 -1.45
N ASP A 22 1.50 -7.15 -1.33
CA ASP A 22 2.01 -7.98 -0.24
C ASP A 22 1.81 -7.26 1.11
N LEU A 23 2.10 -5.96 1.16
CA LEU A 23 1.80 -5.12 2.33
C LEU A 23 0.30 -5.06 2.66
N ALA A 24 -0.57 -4.91 1.65
CA ALA A 24 -2.01 -4.88 1.85
C ALA A 24 -2.60 -6.23 2.30
N ALA A 25 -1.91 -7.34 2.01
CA ALA A 25 -2.26 -8.66 2.52
C ALA A 25 -1.91 -8.84 4.00
N GLU A 26 -0.95 -8.08 4.51
CA GLU A 26 -0.54 -8.14 5.92
C GLU A 26 -1.66 -7.70 6.85
N ARG A 27 -1.61 -8.25 8.06
CA ARG A 27 -2.54 -7.89 9.11
C ARG A 27 -2.21 -6.47 9.57
N LEU A 28 -3.25 -5.64 9.76
CA LEU A 28 -3.15 -4.33 10.39
C LEU A 28 -3.62 -4.44 11.84
N GLU A 29 -2.80 -4.04 12.81
CA GLU A 29 -3.23 -4.02 14.22
C GLU A 29 -3.67 -2.63 14.67
N LYS A 30 -4.42 -2.56 15.79
CA LYS A 30 -4.90 -1.28 16.33
C LYS A 30 -3.72 -0.44 16.81
N GLU A 31 -2.78 -1.09 17.48
CA GLU A 31 -1.56 -0.49 18.01
C GLU A 31 -0.70 0.10 16.88
N GLU A 32 -0.64 -0.57 15.71
CA GLU A 32 0.05 -0.05 14.51
C GLU A 32 -0.57 1.28 14.04
N ILE A 33 -1.91 1.38 14.02
CA ILE A 33 -2.62 2.62 13.64
C ILE A 33 -2.36 3.72 14.68
N GLU A 34 -2.41 3.40 15.97
CA GLU A 34 -2.17 4.38 17.04
C GLU A 34 -0.75 4.95 16.99
N GLN A 35 0.25 4.08 16.79
CA GLN A 35 1.66 4.48 16.61
C GLN A 35 1.86 5.31 15.35
N PHE A 36 1.25 4.90 14.23
CA PHE A 36 1.28 5.67 12.98
C PHE A 36 0.69 7.07 13.19
N LEU A 37 -0.51 7.20 13.76
CA LEU A 37 -1.16 8.49 13.96
C LEU A 37 -0.39 9.40 14.94
N THR A 38 0.32 8.81 15.91
CA THR A 38 1.20 9.55 16.82
C THR A 38 2.45 10.06 16.10
N THR A 39 3.00 9.25 15.20
CA THR A 39 4.23 9.55 14.45
C THR A 39 3.98 10.43 13.23
N ALA A 40 2.79 10.37 12.64
CA ALA A 40 2.44 11.05 11.39
C ALA A 40 2.61 12.57 11.49
N GLY A 41 2.21 13.18 12.62
CA GLY A 41 2.36 14.63 12.83
C GLY A 41 3.82 15.09 12.74
N PRO A 42 4.72 14.58 13.60
CA PRO A 42 6.15 14.89 13.53
C PRO A 42 6.80 14.62 12.16
N VAL A 43 6.41 13.53 11.49
CA VAL A 43 6.92 13.20 10.14
C VAL A 43 6.45 14.19 9.09
N LEU A 44 5.17 14.58 9.12
CA LEU A 44 4.61 15.61 8.23
C LEU A 44 5.29 16.95 8.45
N ASP A 45 5.40 17.40 9.69
CA ASP A 45 6.00 18.70 10.03
C ASP A 45 7.48 18.74 9.62
N TRP A 46 8.21 17.63 9.77
CA TRP A 46 9.58 17.51 9.27
C TRP A 46 9.62 17.54 7.74
N ALA A 47 8.75 16.81 7.06
CA ALA A 47 8.72 16.75 5.60
C ALA A 47 8.38 18.11 4.98
N GLU A 48 7.45 18.86 5.56
CA GLU A 48 7.13 20.24 5.15
C GLU A 48 8.32 21.20 5.33
N GLY A 49 9.18 20.97 6.32
CA GLY A 49 10.42 21.72 6.51
C GLY A 49 11.59 21.24 5.63
N ASN A 50 11.47 20.07 4.99
CA ASN A 50 12.51 19.40 4.22
C ASN A 50 12.01 18.93 2.85
N VAL A 51 11.16 19.73 2.19
CA VAL A 51 10.50 19.38 0.93
C VAL A 51 11.49 18.90 -0.14
N ASP A 52 12.68 19.50 -0.23
CA ASP A 52 13.71 19.09 -1.20
C ASP A 52 14.12 17.62 -1.04
N ARG A 53 14.20 17.11 0.20
CA ARG A 53 14.52 15.71 0.50
C ARG A 53 13.38 14.77 0.12
N TRP A 54 12.15 15.24 0.22
CA TRP A 54 10.97 14.49 -0.21
C TRP A 54 10.93 14.39 -1.74
N LEU A 55 11.14 15.51 -2.43
CA LEU A 55 11.23 15.55 -3.90
C LEU A 55 12.40 14.71 -4.44
N GLU A 56 13.53 14.67 -3.71
CA GLU A 56 14.64 13.76 -4.02
C GLU A 56 14.21 12.29 -3.96
N ALA A 57 13.43 11.91 -2.94
CA ALA A 57 12.90 10.55 -2.84
C ALA A 57 11.95 10.25 -4.00
N ASP A 58 11.03 11.15 -4.33
CA ASP A 58 10.06 10.97 -5.43
C ASP A 58 10.73 10.84 -6.81
N ALA A 59 11.87 11.51 -7.01
CA ALA A 59 12.64 11.44 -8.26
C ALA A 59 13.62 10.25 -8.31
N SER A 60 13.79 9.51 -7.22
CA SER A 60 14.77 8.42 -7.11
C SER A 60 14.24 7.12 -7.74
N ASP A 61 15.15 6.34 -8.34
CA ASP A 61 14.87 4.95 -8.75
C ASP A 61 14.67 4.01 -7.54
N ARG A 62 15.11 4.44 -6.35
CA ARG A 62 15.02 3.68 -5.08
C ARG A 62 14.49 4.59 -3.97
N PRO A 63 13.23 5.05 -4.06
CA PRO A 63 12.65 6.03 -3.14
C PRO A 63 12.71 5.57 -1.68
N LEU A 64 12.54 4.27 -1.40
CA LEU A 64 12.57 3.74 -0.04
C LEU A 64 13.94 3.86 0.63
N GLU A 65 15.03 3.79 -0.15
CA GLU A 65 16.38 4.01 0.40
C GLU A 65 16.58 5.46 0.82
N VAL A 66 16.08 6.40 0.02
CA VAL A 66 16.14 7.83 0.34
C VAL A 66 15.29 8.12 1.57
N ILE A 67 14.05 7.64 1.60
CA ILE A 67 13.14 7.83 2.75
C ILE A 67 13.77 7.31 4.04
N ARG A 68 14.37 6.11 4.03
CA ARG A 68 15.07 5.55 5.21
C ARG A 68 16.18 6.45 5.75
N SER A 69 16.78 7.29 4.91
CA SER A 69 17.85 8.21 5.30
C SER A 69 17.37 9.54 5.90
N PHE A 70 16.06 9.74 6.07
CA PHE A 70 15.56 10.98 6.68
C PHE A 70 15.89 11.04 8.18
N ALA A 71 16.35 12.21 8.63
CA ALA A 71 16.77 12.41 10.01
C ALA A 71 15.61 12.30 11.03
N ILE A 72 14.36 12.46 10.58
CA ILE A 72 13.18 12.36 11.44
C ILE A 72 13.06 11.02 12.15
N TRP A 73 13.56 9.93 11.54
CA TRP A 73 13.50 8.59 12.12
C TRP A 73 14.35 8.43 13.38
N GLU A 74 15.30 9.34 13.62
CA GLU A 74 16.07 9.38 14.88
C GLU A 74 15.28 10.02 16.03
N SER A 75 14.18 10.70 15.72
CA SER A 75 13.40 11.52 16.66
C SER A 75 11.98 10.99 16.93
N VAL A 76 11.59 9.88 16.32
CA VAL A 76 10.28 9.24 16.48
C VAL A 76 10.44 7.76 16.84
N GLU A 77 9.38 7.14 17.35
CA GLU A 77 9.46 5.74 17.81
C GLU A 77 9.51 4.72 16.65
N LEU A 78 8.81 5.01 15.55
CA LEU A 78 8.76 4.12 14.40
C LEU A 78 9.99 4.28 13.51
N THR A 79 10.52 3.15 13.05
CA THR A 79 11.46 3.17 11.93
C THR A 79 10.75 3.59 10.65
N ALA A 80 11.51 4.09 9.67
CA ALA A 80 11.00 4.42 8.34
C ALA A 80 10.20 3.26 7.73
N SER A 81 10.73 2.03 7.84
CA SER A 81 10.13 0.85 7.23
C SER A 81 8.82 0.45 7.90
N GLU A 82 8.70 0.58 9.23
CA GLU A 82 7.46 0.36 9.97
C GLU A 82 6.41 1.43 9.65
N PHE A 83 6.84 2.69 9.58
CA PHE A 83 5.98 3.81 9.22
C PHE A 83 5.41 3.64 7.81
N VAL A 84 6.28 3.37 6.82
CA VAL A 84 5.89 3.19 5.41
C VAL A 84 5.03 1.94 5.23
N ALA A 85 5.33 0.83 5.93
CA ALA A 85 4.49 -0.36 5.87
C ALA A 85 3.05 -0.05 6.33
N THR A 86 2.90 0.71 7.41
CA THR A 86 1.59 1.12 7.92
C THR A 86 0.91 2.10 6.97
N LEU A 87 1.63 3.11 6.49
CA LEU A 87 1.15 4.10 5.53
C LEU A 87 0.61 3.43 4.26
N ALA A 88 1.35 2.48 3.68
CA ALA A 88 0.96 1.77 2.46
C ALA A 88 -0.32 0.93 2.67
N LYS A 89 -0.45 0.23 3.80
CA LYS A 89 -1.68 -0.48 4.16
C LYS A 89 -2.87 0.48 4.24
N LEU A 90 -2.69 1.64 4.87
CA LEU A 90 -3.76 2.64 5.05
C LEU A 90 -4.16 3.28 3.72
N LEU A 91 -3.19 3.64 2.87
CA LEU A 91 -3.43 4.16 1.52
C LEU A 91 -4.22 3.15 0.66
N PHE A 92 -3.82 1.88 0.69
CA PHE A 92 -4.57 0.84 -0.02
C PHE A 92 -6.03 0.78 0.45
N LEU A 93 -6.29 0.87 1.75
CA LEU A 93 -7.64 0.81 2.31
C LEU A 93 -8.46 2.06 1.96
N TYR A 94 -7.83 3.24 1.96
CA TYR A 94 -8.43 4.49 1.51
C TYR A 94 -8.93 4.36 0.07
N GLU A 95 -8.06 3.96 -0.86
CA GLU A 95 -8.41 3.76 -2.28
C GLU A 95 -9.46 2.66 -2.48
N TYR A 96 -9.31 1.55 -1.75
CA TYR A 96 -10.24 0.42 -1.82
C TYR A 96 -11.66 0.83 -1.42
N LEU A 97 -11.80 1.65 -0.37
CA LEU A 97 -13.10 2.12 0.11
C LEU A 97 -13.77 3.11 -0.85
N GLN A 98 -13.01 3.81 -1.69
CA GLN A 98 -13.55 4.67 -2.75
C GLN A 98 -14.07 3.87 -3.96
N LYS A 99 -13.63 2.60 -4.12
CA LYS A 99 -13.99 1.75 -5.28
C LYS A 99 -14.66 0.43 -4.84
N PRO A 100 -15.80 0.47 -4.13
CA PRO A 100 -16.42 -0.72 -3.52
C PRO A 100 -16.90 -1.79 -4.51
N GLU A 101 -17.08 -1.45 -5.79
CA GLU A 101 -17.53 -2.40 -6.82
C GLU A 101 -16.41 -3.35 -7.33
N GLN A 102 -15.15 -3.10 -6.96
CA GLN A 102 -13.99 -3.83 -7.48
C GLN A 102 -14.09 -5.35 -7.28
N LEU A 103 -14.51 -5.87 -6.12
CA LEU A 103 -14.52 -7.32 -5.89
C LEU A 103 -15.49 -8.09 -6.80
N LYS A 104 -16.69 -7.53 -7.05
CA LYS A 104 -17.68 -8.17 -7.93
C LYS A 104 -17.27 -8.03 -9.39
N GLY A 105 -16.74 -6.87 -9.78
CA GLY A 105 -16.18 -6.63 -11.12
C GLY A 105 -15.05 -7.59 -11.44
N LEU A 106 -14.05 -7.70 -10.56
CA LEU A 106 -12.87 -8.56 -10.74
C LEU A 106 -13.23 -10.04 -10.97
N LYS A 107 -14.19 -10.59 -10.22
CA LYS A 107 -14.62 -11.99 -10.44
C LYS A 107 -15.33 -12.18 -11.78
N SER A 108 -16.08 -11.18 -12.25
CA SER A 108 -16.75 -11.23 -13.55
C SER A 108 -15.72 -11.13 -14.68
N GLU A 109 -14.75 -10.22 -14.55
CA GLU A 109 -13.66 -10.05 -15.51
C GLU A 109 -12.82 -11.31 -15.65
N ILE A 110 -12.40 -11.92 -14.53
CA ILE A 110 -11.66 -13.20 -14.55
C ILE A 110 -12.43 -14.25 -15.33
N LYS A 111 -13.73 -14.43 -15.06
CA LYS A 111 -14.56 -15.41 -15.79
C LYS A 111 -14.68 -15.10 -17.28
N GLN A 112 -14.80 -13.83 -17.65
CA GLN A 112 -14.85 -13.42 -19.06
C GLN A 112 -13.52 -13.71 -19.76
N MET A 113 -12.39 -13.41 -19.11
CA MET A 113 -11.06 -13.71 -19.64
C MET A 113 -10.84 -15.22 -19.77
N GLU A 114 -11.20 -16.02 -18.76
CA GLU A 114 -11.13 -17.48 -18.80
C GLU A 114 -11.97 -18.06 -19.94
N ALA A 115 -13.16 -17.49 -20.21
CA ALA A 115 -14.00 -17.89 -21.34
C ALA A 115 -13.31 -17.60 -22.70
N VAL A 116 -12.69 -16.42 -22.85
CA VAL A 116 -11.92 -16.07 -24.06
C VAL A 116 -10.72 -16.99 -24.24
N LEU A 117 -10.03 -17.38 -23.15
CA LEU A 117 -8.94 -18.36 -23.21
C LEU A 117 -9.43 -19.73 -23.67
N ALA A 118 -10.60 -20.17 -23.21
CA ALA A 118 -11.19 -21.46 -23.57
C ALA A 118 -11.57 -21.56 -25.07
N GLU A 119 -11.80 -20.43 -25.74
CA GLU A 119 -12.02 -20.40 -27.19
C GLU A 119 -10.76 -20.75 -28.01
N ASN A 120 -9.57 -20.75 -27.39
CA ASN A 120 -8.28 -21.19 -27.95
C ASN A 120 -7.91 -20.54 -29.30
N ARG A 121 -8.28 -19.26 -29.48
CA ARG A 121 -8.02 -18.47 -30.71
C ARG A 121 -6.89 -17.44 -30.56
N LEU A 122 -6.24 -17.40 -29.39
CA LEU A 122 -5.23 -16.41 -29.07
C LEU A 122 -3.84 -16.85 -29.54
N SER A 123 -3.00 -15.89 -29.91
CA SER A 123 -1.58 -16.17 -30.15
C SER A 123 -0.88 -16.56 -28.85
N PRO A 124 0.25 -17.29 -28.90
CA PRO A 124 0.98 -17.71 -27.70
C PRO A 124 1.37 -16.56 -26.77
N PHE A 125 1.81 -15.43 -27.33
CA PHE A 125 2.15 -14.23 -26.56
C PHE A 125 0.94 -13.63 -25.84
N VAL A 126 -0.21 -13.53 -26.53
CA VAL A 126 -1.44 -12.98 -25.94
C VAL A 126 -2.00 -13.94 -24.87
N LEU A 127 -1.87 -15.25 -25.08
CA LEU A 127 -2.25 -16.26 -24.09
C LEU A 127 -1.43 -16.11 -22.79
N GLU A 128 -0.12 -15.97 -22.90
CA GLU A 128 0.78 -15.78 -21.74
C GLU A 128 0.43 -14.52 -20.95
N MET A 129 0.24 -13.39 -21.65
CA MET A 129 -0.18 -12.13 -21.04
C MET A 129 -1.54 -12.24 -20.35
N ALA A 130 -2.51 -12.89 -20.99
CA ALA A 130 -3.84 -13.08 -20.40
C ALA A 130 -3.81 -14.01 -19.18
N GLN A 131 -2.99 -15.07 -19.19
CA GLN A 131 -2.81 -15.94 -18.04
C GLN A 131 -2.16 -15.21 -16.86
N LYS A 132 -1.14 -14.38 -17.13
CA LYS A 132 -0.51 -13.54 -16.11
C LYS A 132 -1.51 -12.58 -15.48
N GLU A 133 -2.28 -11.89 -16.31
CA GLU A 133 -3.31 -10.93 -15.87
C GLU A 133 -4.42 -11.62 -15.04
N ILE A 134 -4.87 -12.81 -15.44
CA ILE A 134 -5.82 -13.61 -14.65
C ILE A 134 -5.21 -13.97 -13.29
N ALA A 135 -3.96 -14.42 -13.25
CA ALA A 135 -3.29 -14.79 -12.00
C ALA A 135 -3.17 -13.58 -11.06
N GLU A 136 -2.83 -12.40 -11.58
CA GLU A 136 -2.78 -11.15 -10.81
C GLU A 136 -4.15 -10.77 -10.25
N LYS A 137 -5.20 -10.81 -11.07
CA LYS A 137 -6.58 -10.56 -10.62
C LYS A 137 -7.05 -11.59 -9.58
N GLN A 138 -6.69 -12.87 -9.74
CA GLN A 138 -7.00 -13.92 -8.77
C GLN A 138 -6.30 -13.68 -7.42
N ARG A 139 -5.04 -13.23 -7.43
CA ARG A 139 -4.31 -12.82 -6.22
C ARG A 139 -5.01 -11.65 -5.53
N LEU A 140 -5.42 -10.62 -6.27
CA LEU A 140 -6.18 -9.50 -5.72
C LEU A 140 -7.50 -9.96 -5.09
N VAL A 141 -8.24 -10.87 -5.73
CA VAL A 141 -9.46 -11.45 -5.15
C VAL A 141 -9.18 -12.22 -3.86
N ALA A 142 -8.07 -12.96 -3.78
CA ALA A 142 -7.68 -13.67 -2.56
C ALA A 142 -7.36 -12.69 -1.42
N LEU A 143 -6.60 -11.64 -1.72
CA LEU A 143 -6.26 -10.54 -0.80
C LEU A 143 -7.52 -9.87 -0.25
N LEU A 144 -8.46 -9.49 -1.13
CA LEU A 144 -9.71 -8.81 -0.74
C LEU A 144 -10.65 -9.70 0.09
N LYS A 145 -10.46 -11.02 0.06
CA LYS A 145 -11.16 -11.99 0.93
C LYS A 145 -10.39 -12.31 2.21
N GLY A 146 -9.09 -12.00 2.26
CA GLY A 146 -8.17 -12.30 3.37
C GLY A 146 -8.29 -11.29 4.51
N ASN A 147 -7.19 -10.59 4.82
CA ASN A 147 -7.13 -9.64 5.93
C ASN A 147 -7.84 -8.31 5.65
N VAL A 148 -8.07 -7.94 4.39
CA VAL A 148 -8.67 -6.64 4.01
C VAL A 148 -10.00 -6.34 4.71
N PRO A 149 -11.00 -7.25 4.80
CA PRO A 149 -12.24 -6.96 5.51
C PRO A 149 -12.04 -6.65 7.00
N ARG A 150 -11.04 -7.23 7.65
CA ARG A 150 -10.67 -6.91 9.04
C ARG A 150 -9.98 -5.56 9.10
N ASN A 151 -8.99 -5.33 8.25
CA ASN A 151 -8.25 -4.08 8.21
C ASN A 151 -9.18 -2.88 7.91
N VAL A 152 -10.19 -3.05 7.03
CA VAL A 152 -11.25 -2.06 6.77
C VAL A 152 -12.03 -1.70 8.04
N LYS A 153 -12.31 -2.65 8.94
CA LYS A 153 -13.03 -2.34 10.19
C LYS A 153 -12.19 -1.44 11.10
N LEU A 154 -10.89 -1.70 11.19
CA LEU A 154 -9.96 -0.89 11.97
C LEU A 154 -9.78 0.50 11.35
N TYR A 155 -9.58 0.55 10.03
CA TYR A 155 -9.53 1.80 9.27
C TYR A 155 -10.75 2.68 9.56
N LYS A 156 -11.96 2.11 9.44
CA LYS A 156 -13.21 2.85 9.66
C LYS A 156 -13.37 3.37 11.09
N ALA A 157 -12.73 2.74 12.08
CA ALA A 157 -12.79 3.20 13.46
C ALA A 157 -12.04 4.53 13.68
N GLU A 158 -10.97 4.77 12.92
CA GLU A 158 -10.11 5.96 13.03
C GLU A 158 -10.13 6.80 11.73
N GLN A 159 -11.12 6.59 10.87
CA GLN A 159 -11.14 7.08 9.48
C GLN A 159 -10.83 8.57 9.37
N GLY A 160 -11.51 9.43 10.15
CA GLY A 160 -11.29 10.88 10.02
C GLY A 160 -9.86 11.32 10.34
N ARG A 161 -9.16 10.63 11.24
CA ARG A 161 -7.77 10.93 11.59
C ARG A 161 -6.79 10.36 10.57
N ILE A 162 -7.09 9.17 10.06
CA ILE A 162 -6.31 8.53 9.01
C ILE A 162 -6.42 9.34 7.71
N ASP A 163 -7.63 9.60 7.22
CA ASP A 163 -7.89 10.36 5.99
C ASP A 163 -7.18 11.72 6.05
N PHE A 164 -7.29 12.45 7.17
CA PHE A 164 -6.60 13.72 7.37
C PHE A 164 -5.06 13.61 7.26
N ALA A 165 -4.46 12.57 7.84
CA ALA A 165 -3.02 12.35 7.74
C ALA A 165 -2.61 11.99 6.31
N LEU A 166 -3.36 11.11 5.64
CA LEU A 166 -3.08 10.68 4.27
C LEU A 166 -3.16 11.85 3.28
N ASP A 167 -4.21 12.68 3.37
CA ASP A 167 -4.39 13.85 2.51
C ASP A 167 -3.21 14.85 2.67
N ARG A 168 -2.66 15.01 3.88
CA ARG A 168 -1.48 15.85 4.12
C ARG A 168 -0.22 15.27 3.49
N PHE A 169 0.00 13.95 3.59
CA PHE A 169 1.14 13.30 2.94
C PHE A 169 1.08 13.43 1.41
N GLU A 170 -0.11 13.31 0.81
CA GLU A 170 -0.31 13.49 -0.64
C GLU A 170 -0.04 14.93 -1.10
N GLY A 171 -0.15 15.90 -0.18
CA GLY A 171 0.12 17.31 -0.41
C GLY A 171 1.60 17.70 -0.36
N ILE A 172 2.50 16.83 0.11
CA ILE A 172 3.93 17.17 0.20
C ILE A 172 4.49 17.37 -1.20
N GLY A 173 5.13 18.53 -1.44
CA GLY A 173 5.76 18.84 -2.73
C GLY A 173 4.81 19.24 -3.85
N ARG A 174 3.51 19.44 -3.57
CA ARG A 174 2.54 20.06 -4.50
C ARG A 174 2.54 21.59 -4.44
#